data_AF-X1HDA0-F1
#
_entry.id   AF-X1HDA0-F1
#
_cell.length_a   1.000
_cell.length_b   1.000
_cell.length_c   1.000
_cell.angle_alpha   90.00
_cell.angle_beta   90.00
_cell.angle_gamma   90.00
#
_symmetry.space_group_name_H-M   'P 1'
#
loop_
_entity.id
_entity.type
_entity.pdbx_description
1 polymer ?
#
loop_
_entity_poly.entity_id
_entity_poly.type
_entity_poly.pdbx_seq_one_letter_code
_entity_poly.pdbx_strand_id
1 'polypeptide(L)'
;INVVVMAGINDDELLDFATKTIDEGWHVRFIELMLPVGVSITASQLVSVSNMRRRLKLLGELEPCLPSVGNGPAKYFRFPHARGTLGFITPVSEHFCFGCNRLRLTSDGKLRPCLLAEDEIDLKQPLRSGISSNGLKELIEEAVARKPLHHHLTEGYIPKDRPFSQVGG
;
A
#
# COMPACT_ATOMS: atom_id res chain seq x y z
N ILE A 1 5.58 -12.63 0.76
CA ILE A 1 4.25 -12.60 1.41
C ILE A 1 3.90 -11.16 1.77
N ASN A 2 2.62 -10.78 1.63
CA ASN A 2 2.08 -9.51 2.14
C ASN A 2 1.13 -9.83 3.29
N VAL A 3 1.29 -9.17 4.43
CA VAL A 3 0.45 -9.37 5.61
C VAL A 3 -0.08 -8.01 6.03
N VAL A 4 -1.41 -7.83 5.97
CA VAL A 4 -2.05 -6.68 6.60
C VAL A 4 -2.21 -7.01 8.08
N VAL A 5 -1.62 -6.19 8.94
CA VAL A 5 -1.59 -6.44 10.39
C VAL A 5 -2.76 -5.73 11.05
N MET A 6 -3.59 -6.49 11.77
CA MET A 6 -4.82 -6.04 12.41
C MET A 6 -4.81 -6.42 13.89
N ALA A 7 -4.96 -5.42 14.76
CA ALA A 7 -4.94 -5.67 16.20
C ALA A 7 -6.13 -6.52 16.66
N GLY A 8 -5.82 -7.54 17.47
CA GLY A 8 -6.78 -8.51 18.00
C GLY A 8 -7.22 -9.57 16.99
N ILE A 9 -6.64 -9.60 15.78
CA ILE A 9 -6.97 -10.59 14.75
C ILE A 9 -5.75 -11.43 14.36
N ASN A 10 -4.64 -10.79 13.98
CA ASN A 10 -3.43 -11.48 13.53
C ASN A 10 -2.13 -10.76 13.94
N ASP A 11 -2.20 -9.83 14.90
CA ASP A 11 -1.03 -9.10 15.37
C ASP A 11 -0.12 -9.92 16.30
N ASP A 12 -0.60 -11.08 16.74
CA ASP A 12 0.14 -12.14 17.43
C ASP A 12 1.02 -12.96 16.47
N GLU A 13 0.59 -13.16 15.22
CA GLU A 13 1.35 -13.89 14.18
C GLU A 13 2.61 -13.13 13.68
N LEU A 14 2.82 -11.89 14.14
CA LEU A 14 3.93 -11.03 13.69
C LEU A 14 5.31 -11.70 13.89
N LEU A 15 5.51 -12.36 15.03
CA LEU A 15 6.77 -13.04 15.35
C LEU A 15 6.93 -14.33 14.53
N ASP A 16 5.84 -15.03 14.25
CA ASP A 16 5.87 -16.27 13.47
C ASP A 16 6.31 -15.98 12.04
N PHE A 17 5.68 -14.99 11.38
CA PHE A 17 6.08 -14.57 10.04
C PHE A 17 7.51 -14.03 9.99
N ALA A 18 7.94 -13.33 11.04
CA ALA A 18 9.30 -12.81 11.13
C ALA A 18 10.34 -13.95 11.26
N THR A 19 10.04 -14.97 12.06
CA THR A 19 10.89 -16.17 12.22
C THR A 19 11.05 -16.90 10.88
N LYS A 20 10.01 -16.98 10.06
CA LYS A 20 10.10 -17.55 8.70
C LYS A 20 11.09 -16.81 7.79
N THR A 21 11.32 -15.51 8.01
CA THR A 21 12.35 -14.76 7.26
C THR A 21 13.77 -15.17 7.64
N ILE A 22 13.96 -15.64 8.89
CA ILE A 22 15.24 -16.12 9.40
C ILE A 22 15.49 -17.54 8.90
N ASP A 23 14.57 -18.46 9.21
CA ASP A 23 14.77 -19.90 9.05
C ASP A 23 14.59 -20.37 7.60
N GLU A 24 13.55 -19.86 6.93
CA GLU A 24 13.11 -20.35 5.62
C GLU A 24 13.44 -19.40 4.48
N GLY A 25 14.02 -18.23 4.78
CA GLY A 25 14.38 -17.23 3.77
C GLY A 25 13.18 -16.52 3.14
N TRP A 26 12.04 -16.47 3.83
CA TRP A 26 10.86 -15.77 3.32
C TRP A 26 11.07 -14.25 3.23
N HIS A 27 10.45 -13.63 2.23
CA HIS A 27 10.35 -12.18 2.11
C HIS A 27 8.95 -11.74 2.52
N VAL A 28 8.81 -11.21 3.74
CA VAL A 28 7.52 -10.82 4.31
C VAL A 28 7.40 -9.30 4.32
N ARG A 29 6.25 -8.77 3.94
CA ARG A 29 5.92 -7.34 4.00
C ARG A 29 4.72 -7.14 4.90
N PHE A 30 4.93 -6.48 6.03
CA PHE A 30 3.88 -6.05 6.92
C PHE A 30 3.30 -4.72 6.42
N ILE A 31 1.98 -4.64 6.37
CA ILE A 31 1.23 -3.52 5.84
C ILE A 31 0.33 -3.01 6.95
N GLU A 32 0.39 -1.71 7.23
CA GLU A 32 -0.58 -1.11 8.15
C GLU A 32 -1.98 -1.17 7.54
N LEU A 33 -2.97 -1.51 8.36
CA LEU A 33 -4.36 -1.53 7.94
C LEU A 33 -4.79 -0.14 7.48
N MET A 34 -5.16 -0.02 6.20
CA MET A 34 -5.89 1.14 5.68
C MET A 34 -7.38 0.91 5.89
N LEU A 35 -8.06 1.95 6.38
CA LEU A 35 -9.49 1.90 6.68
C LEU A 35 -10.30 1.51 5.43
N PRO A 36 -11.16 0.49 5.51
CA PRO A 36 -12.11 0.22 4.45
C PRO A 36 -13.10 1.39 4.31
N VAL A 37 -13.52 1.62 3.08
CA VAL A 37 -14.61 2.52 2.72
C VAL A 37 -15.83 2.30 3.63
N GLY A 38 -16.27 3.36 4.32
CA GLY A 38 -17.50 3.34 5.13
C GLY A 38 -17.42 2.66 6.49
N VAL A 39 -16.24 2.19 6.94
CA VAL A 39 -16.08 1.56 8.26
C VAL A 39 -15.38 2.51 9.22
N SER A 40 -16.07 2.89 10.30
CA SER A 40 -15.44 3.57 11.44
C SER A 40 -14.73 2.53 12.30
N ILE A 41 -13.50 2.21 11.93
CA ILE A 41 -12.63 1.45 12.81
C ILE A 41 -12.00 2.45 13.77
N THR A 42 -12.16 2.20 15.07
CA THR A 42 -11.45 2.93 16.11
C THR A 42 -9.95 2.74 15.95
N ALA A 43 -9.14 3.75 16.30
CA ALA A 43 -7.67 3.67 16.30
C ALA A 43 -7.09 2.42 16.99
N SER A 44 -7.89 1.72 17.80
CA SER A 44 -7.55 0.45 18.46
C SER A 44 -7.22 -0.72 17.53
N GLN A 45 -7.68 -0.75 16.26
CA GLN A 45 -7.35 -1.86 15.35
C GLN A 45 -6.08 -1.61 14.51
N LEU A 46 -5.56 -0.37 14.50
CA LEU A 46 -4.34 -0.02 13.79
C LEU A 46 -3.12 -0.47 14.59
N VAL A 47 -2.31 -1.35 14.01
CA VAL A 47 -0.96 -1.64 14.52
C VAL A 47 0.03 -0.78 13.74
N SER A 48 0.61 0.23 14.40
CA SER A 48 1.60 1.10 13.74
C SER A 48 2.92 0.39 13.51
N VAL A 49 3.70 0.86 12.52
CA VAL A 49 5.05 0.36 12.27
C VAL A 49 5.94 0.40 13.51
N SER A 50 5.82 1.44 14.34
CA SER A 50 6.56 1.56 15.60
C SER A 50 6.19 0.44 16.58
N ASN A 51 4.90 0.07 16.65
CA ASN A 51 4.44 -1.05 17.47
C ASN A 51 4.97 -2.38 16.93
N MET A 52 4.86 -2.61 15.61
CA MET A 52 5.38 -3.82 14.97
C MET A 52 6.89 -3.97 15.22
N ARG A 53 7.69 -2.93 14.95
CA ARG A 53 9.14 -2.94 15.18
C ARG A 53 9.49 -3.21 16.65
N ARG A 54 8.75 -2.61 17.59
CA ARG A 54 8.96 -2.85 19.02
C ARG A 54 8.76 -4.31 19.38
N ARG A 55 7.73 -4.98 18.85
CA ARG A 55 7.50 -6.42 19.07
C ARG A 55 8.61 -7.25 18.42
N LEU A 56 9.01 -6.91 17.20
CA LEU A 56 10.04 -7.63 16.44
C LEU A 56 11.44 -7.56 17.07
N LYS A 57 11.73 -6.54 17.90
CA LYS A 57 12.98 -6.46 18.67
C LYS A 57 13.23 -7.70 19.54
N LEU A 58 12.20 -8.46 19.90
CA LEU A 58 12.34 -9.74 20.62
C LEU A 58 13.15 -10.79 19.85
N LEU A 59 13.18 -10.71 18.51
CA LEU A 59 13.94 -11.63 17.64
C LEU A 59 15.33 -11.10 17.27
N GLY A 60 15.62 -9.83 17.56
CA GLY A 60 16.89 -9.18 17.24
C GLY A 60 16.72 -7.75 16.73
N GLU A 61 17.84 -7.06 16.53
CA GLU A 61 17.85 -5.74 15.92
C GLU A 61 17.71 -5.86 14.39
N LEU A 62 16.93 -4.96 13.79
CA LEU A 62 16.67 -4.94 12.35
C LEU A 62 17.68 -4.04 11.64
N GLU A 63 18.40 -4.61 10.67
CA GLU A 63 19.36 -3.89 9.84
C GLU A 63 18.69 -3.42 8.53
N PRO A 64 18.84 -2.14 8.14
CA PRO A 64 18.32 -1.66 6.87
C PRO A 64 18.93 -2.40 5.68
N CYS A 65 18.10 -2.85 4.74
CA CYS A 65 18.56 -3.40 3.47
C CYS A 65 18.70 -2.27 2.44
N LEU A 66 19.95 -1.93 2.06
CA LEU A 66 20.25 -0.94 1.04
C LEU A 66 20.94 -1.58 -0.18
N PRO A 67 20.61 -1.17 -1.43
CA PRO A 67 19.43 -0.37 -1.80
C PRO A 67 18.15 -1.20 -1.68
N SER A 68 17.01 -0.55 -1.45
CA SER A 68 15.71 -1.21 -1.49
C SER A 68 15.47 -1.78 -2.89
N VAL A 69 15.61 -3.10 -3.05
CA VAL A 69 15.38 -3.77 -4.33
C VAL A 69 13.86 -3.73 -4.62
N GLY A 70 13.43 -2.86 -5.54
CA GLY A 70 12.07 -2.88 -6.10
C GLY A 70 11.37 -1.51 -6.19
N ASN A 71 10.33 -1.43 -7.03
CA ASN A 71 9.53 -0.22 -7.30
C ASN A 71 8.33 -0.05 -6.33
N GLY A 72 8.50 -0.47 -5.07
CA GLY A 72 7.43 -0.51 -4.08
C GLY A 72 7.67 0.44 -2.90
N PRO A 73 6.62 0.81 -2.15
CA PRO A 73 6.73 1.73 -1.01
C PRO A 73 7.35 1.08 0.24
N ALA A 74 7.71 -0.20 0.17
CA ALA A 74 8.18 -0.97 1.31
C ALA A 74 9.60 -0.54 1.70
N LYS A 75 9.80 -0.21 2.97
CA LYS A 75 11.14 -0.07 3.56
C LYS A 75 11.59 -1.44 4.03
N TYR A 76 12.69 -1.96 3.48
CA TYR A 76 13.18 -3.32 3.77
C TYR A 76 14.28 -3.33 4.83
N PHE A 77 14.21 -4.37 5.66
CA PHE A 77 15.10 -4.68 6.76
C PHE A 77 15.39 -6.18 6.76
N ARG A 78 16.38 -6.57 7.55
CA ARG A 78 16.76 -7.97 7.75
C ARG A 78 17.30 -8.14 9.17
N PHE A 79 17.04 -9.29 9.79
CA PHE A 79 17.73 -9.66 11.03
C PHE A 79 19.13 -10.21 10.72
N PRO A 80 20.11 -10.08 11.63
CA PRO A 80 21.40 -10.73 11.49
C PRO A 80 21.24 -12.22 11.12
N HIS A 81 21.97 -12.65 10.08
CA HIS A 81 21.94 -14.02 9.54
C HIS A 81 20.64 -14.48 8.88
N ALA A 82 19.59 -13.64 8.80
CA ALA A 82 18.37 -14.02 8.12
C ALA A 82 18.59 -14.16 6.60
N ARG A 83 18.06 -15.25 6.03
CA ARG A 83 18.12 -15.50 4.58
C ARG A 83 17.10 -14.64 3.81
N GLY A 84 16.03 -14.23 4.48
CA GLY A 84 14.92 -13.49 3.94
C GLY A 84 15.00 -11.98 4.16
N THR A 85 13.87 -11.29 4.00
CA THR A 85 13.74 -9.86 4.32
C THR A 85 12.38 -9.55 4.95
N LEU A 86 12.37 -8.50 5.75
CA LEU A 86 11.18 -7.90 6.34
C LEU A 86 10.94 -6.51 5.74
N GLY A 87 9.79 -6.30 5.14
CA GLY A 87 9.37 -5.00 4.61
C GLY A 87 8.26 -4.39 5.46
N PHE A 88 8.26 -3.07 5.59
CA PHE A 88 7.13 -2.32 6.16
C PHE A 88 6.54 -1.39 5.11
N ILE A 89 5.22 -1.48 4.91
CA ILE A 89 4.43 -0.58 4.07
C ILE A 89 3.52 0.23 5.00
N THR A 90 3.75 1.53 5.05
CA THR A 90 3.19 2.45 6.06
C THR A 90 2.29 3.50 5.43
N PRO A 91 1.11 3.13 4.91
CA PRO A 91 0.20 4.09 4.31
C PRO A 91 -0.41 5.08 5.31
N VAL A 92 -0.37 4.80 6.62
CA VAL A 92 -0.97 5.67 7.64
C VAL A 92 0.09 6.44 8.41
N SER A 93 1.00 5.74 9.08
CA SER A 93 1.93 6.40 10.03
C SER A 93 3.05 7.20 9.35
N GLU A 94 3.50 6.74 8.19
CA GLU A 94 4.62 7.31 7.43
C GLU A 94 4.32 7.20 5.92
N HIS A 95 3.31 7.93 5.44
CA HIS A 95 2.83 7.80 4.06
C HIS A 95 3.91 8.12 3.01
N PHE A 96 3.81 7.49 1.84
CA PHE A 96 4.80 7.56 0.76
C PHE A 96 4.27 8.25 -0.50
N CYS A 97 3.25 9.11 -0.36
CA CYS A 97 2.59 9.78 -1.49
C CYS A 97 3.56 10.59 -2.36
N PHE A 98 4.54 11.26 -1.75
CA PHE A 98 5.53 12.08 -2.45
C PHE A 98 6.32 11.31 -3.52
N GLY A 99 6.63 10.04 -3.27
CA GLY A 99 7.32 9.16 -4.22
C GLY A 99 6.38 8.31 -5.07
N CYS A 100 5.06 8.49 -4.99
CA CYS A 100 4.10 7.61 -5.64
C CYS A 100 3.96 7.93 -7.13
N ASN A 101 4.42 7.01 -7.97
CA ASN A 101 4.31 7.07 -9.44
C ASN A 101 3.22 6.13 -10.01
N ARG A 102 2.31 5.63 -9.18
CA ARG A 102 1.28 4.67 -9.59
C ARG A 102 -0.01 5.36 -10.05
N LEU A 103 -0.57 4.83 -11.14
CA LEU A 103 -1.95 5.01 -11.60
C LEU A 103 -2.59 3.62 -11.69
N ARG A 104 -3.91 3.54 -11.69
CA ARG A 104 -4.62 2.26 -11.71
C ARG A 104 -5.73 2.23 -12.74
N LEU A 105 -5.74 1.20 -13.58
CA LEU A 105 -6.87 0.91 -14.45
C LEU A 105 -7.83 -0.03 -13.72
N THR A 106 -9.07 0.42 -13.51
CA THR A 106 -10.13 -0.38 -12.89
C THR A 106 -10.66 -1.43 -13.88
N SER A 107 -11.34 -2.45 -13.36
CA SER A 107 -11.90 -3.54 -14.19
C SER A 107 -13.02 -3.06 -15.14
N ASP A 108 -13.71 -1.97 -14.82
CA ASP A 108 -14.68 -1.32 -15.69
C ASP A 108 -14.04 -0.36 -16.70
N GLY A 109 -12.72 -0.20 -16.69
CA GLY A 109 -11.94 0.50 -17.71
C GLY A 109 -11.75 2.00 -17.47
N LYS A 110 -11.71 2.41 -16.20
CA LYS A 110 -11.43 3.78 -15.79
C LYS A 110 -10.03 3.92 -15.20
N LEU A 111 -9.34 5.00 -15.51
CA LEU A 111 -8.05 5.34 -14.96
C LEU A 111 -8.22 6.13 -13.66
N ARG A 112 -7.70 5.59 -12.57
CA ARG A 112 -7.73 6.18 -11.23
C ARG A 112 -6.32 6.65 -10.85
N PRO A 113 -6.12 7.95 -10.54
CA PRO A 113 -4.79 8.48 -10.26
C PRO A 113 -4.32 8.22 -8.83
N CYS A 114 -5.24 7.98 -7.90
CA CYS A 114 -4.92 7.61 -6.52
C CYS A 114 -5.87 6.52 -6.02
N LEU A 115 -5.33 5.54 -5.30
CA LEU A 115 -6.12 4.49 -4.66
C LEU A 115 -7.10 5.05 -3.61
N LEU A 116 -6.76 6.20 -3.03
CA LEU A 116 -7.46 6.85 -1.92
C LEU A 116 -8.12 8.18 -2.31
N ALA A 117 -8.34 8.42 -3.60
CA ALA A 117 -9.14 9.55 -4.10
C ALA A 117 -10.23 9.01 -5.01
N GLU A 118 -11.35 9.72 -5.12
CA GLU A 118 -12.55 9.30 -5.86
C GLU A 118 -12.47 9.55 -7.37
N ASP A 119 -11.56 10.44 -7.79
CA ASP A 119 -11.40 10.80 -9.20
C ASP A 119 -11.09 9.61 -10.10
N GLU A 120 -11.83 9.49 -11.20
CA GLU A 120 -11.65 8.48 -12.24
C GLU A 120 -11.85 9.11 -13.63
N ILE A 121 -11.09 8.67 -14.62
CA ILE A 121 -11.25 9.06 -16.03
C ILE A 121 -11.62 7.82 -16.85
N ASP A 122 -12.74 7.84 -17.55
CA ASP A 122 -13.14 6.73 -18.43
C ASP A 122 -12.21 6.66 -19.65
N LEU A 123 -11.46 5.57 -19.77
CA LEU A 123 -10.65 5.29 -20.96
C LEU A 123 -11.34 4.32 -21.91
N LYS A 124 -12.27 3.51 -21.42
CA LYS A 124 -12.91 2.44 -22.16
C LYS A 124 -13.83 2.96 -23.24
N GLN A 125 -14.69 3.93 -22.93
CA GLN A 125 -15.59 4.49 -23.95
C GLN A 125 -14.81 5.22 -25.06
N PRO A 126 -13.85 6.12 -24.77
CA PRO A 126 -13.03 6.74 -25.81
C PRO A 126 -12.27 5.73 -26.68
N LEU A 127 -11.66 4.70 -26.07
CA LEU A 127 -10.98 3.63 -26.80
C LEU A 127 -11.92 2.87 -27.75
N ARG A 128 -13.14 2.55 -27.29
CA ARG A 128 -14.16 1.86 -28.11
C ARG A 128 -14.69 2.73 -29.24
N SER A 129 -14.72 4.04 -29.05
CA SER A 129 -15.12 5.03 -30.06
C SER A 129 -14.00 5.38 -31.05
N GLY A 130 -12.82 4.77 -30.93
CA GLY A 130 -11.71 4.97 -31.87
C GLY A 130 -10.90 6.25 -31.63
N ILE A 131 -10.75 6.68 -30.38
CA ILE A 131 -9.87 7.81 -30.04
C ILE A 131 -8.45 7.63 -30.61
N SER A 132 -7.84 8.73 -31.06
CA SER A 132 -6.45 8.71 -31.52
C SER A 132 -5.48 8.48 -30.36
N SER A 133 -4.24 8.09 -30.67
CA SER A 133 -3.16 7.96 -29.68
C SER A 133 -2.90 9.27 -28.93
N ASN A 134 -3.02 10.41 -29.61
CA ASN A 134 -2.82 11.73 -29.00
C ASN A 134 -3.97 12.05 -28.03
N GLY A 135 -5.22 11.78 -28.41
CA GLY A 135 -6.35 11.98 -27.49
C GLY A 135 -6.28 11.05 -26.28
N LEU A 136 -5.83 9.80 -26.44
CA LEU A 136 -5.61 8.91 -25.31
C LEU A 136 -4.50 9.43 -24.38
N LYS A 137 -3.42 9.97 -24.95
CA LYS A 137 -2.33 10.58 -24.20
C LYS A 137 -2.83 11.76 -23.35
N GLU A 138 -3.64 12.65 -23.93
CA GLU A 138 -4.23 13.79 -23.22
C GLU A 138 -5.09 13.34 -22.03
N LEU A 139 -5.91 12.29 -22.17
CA LEU A 139 -6.68 11.73 -21.05
C LEU A 139 -5.81 11.16 -19.93
N ILE A 140 -4.68 10.55 -20.27
CA ILE A 140 -3.74 10.02 -19.28
C ILE A 140 -3.01 11.19 -18.58
N GLU A 141 -2.58 12.21 -19.32
CA GLU A 141 -1.95 13.41 -18.77
C GLU A 141 -2.92 14.16 -17.84
N GLU A 142 -4.20 14.23 -18.21
CA GLU A 142 -5.25 14.77 -17.36
C GLU A 142 -5.41 13.96 -16.06
N ALA A 143 -5.42 12.63 -16.12
CA ALA A 143 -5.47 11.79 -14.92
C ALA A 143 -4.27 12.07 -14.00
N VAL A 144 -3.07 12.19 -14.57
CA VAL A 144 -1.85 12.52 -13.83
C VAL A 144 -1.97 13.90 -13.18
N ALA A 145 -2.48 14.90 -13.89
CA ALA A 145 -2.66 16.26 -13.37
C ALA A 145 -3.68 16.33 -12.22
N ARG A 146 -4.70 15.46 -12.25
CA ARG A 146 -5.69 15.33 -11.16
C ARG A 146 -5.19 14.52 -9.96
N LYS A 147 -3.97 13.97 -10.02
CA LYS A 147 -3.42 13.20 -8.90
C LYS A 147 -3.22 14.10 -7.68
N PRO A 148 -3.82 13.80 -6.53
CA PRO A 148 -3.61 14.59 -5.33
C PRO A 148 -2.17 14.46 -4.83
N LEU A 149 -1.67 15.51 -4.17
CA LEU A 149 -0.32 15.53 -3.59
C LEU A 149 -0.15 14.46 -2.49
N HIS A 150 -1.20 14.22 -1.72
CA HIS A 150 -1.26 13.20 -0.67
C HIS A 150 -2.72 12.79 -0.40
N HIS A 151 -2.90 11.68 0.29
CA HIS A 151 -4.20 11.29 0.82
C HIS A 151 -4.42 11.89 2.21
N HIS A 152 -5.68 11.97 2.63
CA HIS A 152 -6.07 12.60 3.90
C HIS A 152 -6.54 11.58 4.95
N LEU A 153 -6.02 10.33 4.92
CA LEU A 153 -6.38 9.27 5.88
C LEU A 153 -6.20 9.70 7.35
N THR A 154 -5.12 10.42 7.67
CA THR A 154 -4.83 10.92 9.02
C THR A 154 -5.75 12.06 9.45
N GLU A 155 -6.42 12.71 8.49
CA GLU A 155 -7.41 13.76 8.72
C GLU A 155 -8.84 13.19 8.77
N GLY A 156 -8.98 11.86 8.69
CA GLY A 156 -10.27 11.17 8.75
C GLY A 156 -11.01 11.09 7.42
N TYR A 157 -10.39 11.49 6.30
CA TYR A 157 -10.98 11.28 4.98
C TYR A 157 -10.86 9.80 4.59
N ILE A 158 -12.01 9.19 4.31
CA ILE A 158 -12.13 7.83 3.82
C ILE A 158 -12.95 7.91 2.53
N PRO A 159 -12.41 7.45 1.38
CA PRO A 159 -13.18 7.36 0.14
C PRO A 159 -14.47 6.57 0.36
N LYS A 160 -15.54 6.94 -0.35
CA LYS A 160 -16.87 6.32 -0.23
C LYS A 160 -17.31 5.56 -1.48
N ASP A 161 -16.72 5.87 -2.63
CA ASP A 161 -17.23 5.37 -3.91
C ASP A 161 -17.10 3.85 -4.12
N ARG A 162 -15.93 3.25 -3.86
CA ARG A 162 -15.65 1.85 -4.24
C ARG A 162 -14.74 1.16 -3.23
N PRO A 163 -15.07 -0.06 -2.76
CA PRO A 163 -14.17 -0.83 -1.90
C PRO A 163 -12.88 -1.19 -2.65
N PHE A 164 -11.78 -1.37 -1.92
CA PHE A 164 -10.47 -1.68 -2.53
C PHE A 164 -10.50 -2.92 -3.44
N SER A 165 -11.39 -3.88 -3.18
CA SER A 165 -11.60 -5.06 -4.03
C SER A 165 -12.07 -4.73 -5.45
N GLN A 166 -12.74 -3.60 -5.66
CA GLN A 166 -13.24 -3.15 -6.97
C GLN A 166 -12.28 -2.22 -7.71
N VAL A 167 -11.31 -1.63 -7.00
CA VAL A 167 -10.29 -0.76 -7.59
C VAL A 167 -9.13 -1.60 -8.16
N GLY A 168 -9.20 -2.93 -8.01
CA GLY A 168 -8.21 -3.90 -8.43
C GLY A 168 -7.41 -4.43 -7.23
N GLY A 169 -6.92 -5.66 -7.33
CA GLY A 169 -5.89 -6.26 -6.47
C GLY A 169 -4.64 -6.48 -7.30
#